data_AF-A0A314UV62-F1
#
_entry.id   AF-A0A314UV62-F1
#
_cell.length_a   1.000
_cell.length_b   1.000
_cell.length_c   1.000
_cell.angle_alpha   90.00
_cell.angle_beta   90.00
_cell.angle_gamma   90.00
#
_symmetry.space_group_name_H-M   'P 1'
#
loop_
_entity.id
_entity.type
_entity.pdbx_description
1 polymer ?
#
loop_
_entity_poly.entity_id
_entity_poly.type
_entity_poly.pdbx_seq_one_letter_code
_entity_poly.pdbx_strand_id
1 'polypeptide(L)'
;MEVNEKCDVYSFGVVTLELIMGRHPGDLLSSLSSASLLPSSSSALPAHQMPMEDILDQRISPPTYQEAGEVVSLVQIAFACLNSSPPSRPTMKQVSQHLSTQRLHLSKSVHMITCGELLAPDGFTTRG
;
A
#
# COMPACT_ATOMS: atom_id res chain seq x y z
N MET A 1 3.13 13.68 19.53
CA MET A 1 3.06 12.27 19.14
C MET A 1 2.94 11.47 20.43
N GLU A 2 1.82 10.78 20.59
CA GLU A 2 1.62 9.85 21.72
C GLU A 2 2.25 8.51 21.33
N VAL A 3 3.04 7.92 22.23
CA VAL A 3 3.66 6.62 22.00
C VAL A 3 2.69 5.54 22.48
N ASN A 4 2.20 4.74 21.54
CA ASN A 4 1.31 3.61 21.80
C ASN A 4 1.50 2.52 20.73
N GLU A 5 0.75 1.43 20.82
CA GLU A 5 0.84 0.30 19.89
C GLU A 5 0.55 0.68 18.42
N LYS A 6 -0.15 1.80 18.18
CA LYS A 6 -0.40 2.29 16.81
C LYS A 6 0.86 2.87 16.17
N CYS A 7 1.88 3.23 16.93
CA CYS A 7 3.20 3.61 16.39
C CYS A 7 3.92 2.40 15.79
N ASP A 8 3.80 1.22 16.42
CA ASP A 8 4.37 -0.02 15.89
C ASP A 8 3.65 -0.43 14.60
N VAL A 9 2.32 -0.28 14.56
CA VAL A 9 1.52 -0.51 13.34
C VAL A 9 1.97 0.39 12.19
N TYR A 10 2.18 1.69 12.45
CA TYR A 10 2.66 2.62 11.42
C TYR A 10 4.05 2.20 10.91
N SER A 11 4.96 1.87 11.82
CA SER A 11 6.32 1.44 11.49
C SER A 11 6.30 0.14 10.67
N PHE A 12 5.41 -0.80 10.99
CA PHE A 12 5.19 -2.00 10.19
C PHE A 12 4.74 -1.66 8.75
N GLY A 13 3.83 -0.71 8.58
CA GLY A 13 3.40 -0.23 7.27
C GLY A 13 4.55 0.35 6.44
N VAL A 14 5.44 1.14 7.06
CA VAL A 14 6.64 1.68 6.39
C VAL A 14 7.55 0.55 5.94
N VAL A 15 7.88 -0.39 6.82
CA VAL A 15 8.77 -1.53 6.52
C VAL A 15 8.17 -2.42 5.42
N THR A 16 6.84 -2.62 5.43
CA THR A 16 6.16 -3.41 4.40
C THR A 16 6.29 -2.75 3.03
N LEU A 17 6.08 -1.43 2.92
CA LEU A 17 6.31 -0.73 1.65
C LEU A 17 7.79 -0.74 1.25
N GLU A 18 8.71 -0.57 2.21
CA GLU A 18 10.14 -0.61 1.94
C GLU A 18 10.56 -1.96 1.32
N LEU A 19 10.00 -3.07 1.82
CA LEU A 19 10.23 -4.40 1.28
C LEU A 19 9.70 -4.54 -0.16
N ILE A 20 8.49 -4.04 -0.43
CA ILE A 20 7.84 -4.14 -1.75
C ILE A 20 8.55 -3.25 -2.78
N MET A 21 9.03 -2.08 -2.34
CA MET A 21 9.69 -1.09 -3.21
C MET A 21 11.19 -1.33 -3.37
N GLY A 22 11.80 -2.13 -2.48
CA GLY A 22 13.25 -2.31 -2.43
C GLY A 22 14.03 -1.06 -2.03
N ARG A 23 13.33 -0.01 -1.58
CA ARG A 23 13.85 1.31 -1.19
C ARG A 23 12.91 1.98 -0.19
N HIS A 24 13.43 2.92 0.59
CA HIS A 24 12.65 3.64 1.60
C HIS A 24 11.46 4.39 0.94
N PRO A 25 10.22 4.28 1.47
CA PRO A 25 9.01 4.83 0.84
C PRO A 25 8.81 6.35 1.06
N GLY A 26 9.81 7.06 1.60
CA GLY A 26 9.70 8.46 2.02
C GLY A 26 9.12 9.40 0.95
N ASP A 27 9.60 9.31 -0.29
CA ASP A 27 9.12 10.14 -1.40
C ASP A 27 7.64 9.86 -1.74
N LEU A 28 7.23 8.59 -1.69
CA LEU A 28 5.86 8.16 -1.93
C LEU A 28 4.94 8.68 -0.81
N LEU A 29 5.34 8.54 0.45
CA LEU A 29 4.56 9.03 1.60
C LEU A 29 4.47 10.56 1.62
N SER A 30 5.54 11.26 1.23
CA SER A 30 5.53 12.72 1.07
C SER A 30 4.56 13.14 -0.04
N SER A 31 4.51 12.39 -1.14
CA SER A 31 3.61 12.68 -2.26
C SER A 31 2.14 12.36 -1.95
N LEU A 32 1.87 11.30 -1.18
CA LEU A 32 0.52 10.93 -0.72
C LEU A 32 -0.02 11.89 0.33
N SER A 33 0.81 12.32 1.27
CA SER A 33 0.44 13.37 2.24
C SER A 33 0.25 14.72 1.54
N SER A 34 1.01 14.96 0.47
CA SER A 34 0.86 16.15 -0.36
C SER A 34 -0.31 16.10 -1.35
N ALA A 35 -1.00 14.98 -1.51
CA ALA A 35 -2.16 14.93 -2.40
C ALA A 35 -3.37 15.76 -1.87
N SER A 36 -3.32 16.24 -0.63
CA SER A 36 -4.25 17.23 -0.07
C SER A 36 -3.95 18.67 -0.54
N LEU A 37 -2.77 18.95 -1.10
CA LEU A 37 -2.40 20.26 -1.64
C LEU A 37 -1.85 20.14 -3.06
N LEU A 38 -2.71 20.53 -4.02
CA LEU A 38 -2.50 20.96 -5.42
C LEU A 38 -1.23 20.49 -6.18
N PRO A 39 -1.29 20.13 -7.49
CA PRO A 39 -0.14 19.60 -8.22
C PRO A 39 1.04 20.59 -8.22
N SER A 40 2.11 20.22 -7.52
CA SER A 40 3.37 20.94 -7.57
C SER A 40 4.12 20.50 -8.83
N SER A 41 4.07 21.36 -9.85
CA SER A 41 4.96 21.64 -11.01
C SER A 41 6.04 20.65 -11.49
N SER A 42 5.98 19.38 -11.10
CA SER A 42 6.87 18.31 -11.52
C SER A 42 6.05 17.38 -12.40
N SER A 43 6.65 16.90 -13.48
CA SER A 43 6.05 15.96 -14.44
C SER A 43 5.71 14.58 -13.87
N ALA A 44 5.72 14.43 -12.54
CA ALA A 44 5.38 13.20 -11.84
C ALA A 44 3.85 13.14 -11.65
N LEU A 45 3.25 11.98 -11.95
CA LEU A 45 1.82 11.79 -11.73
C LEU A 45 1.50 11.92 -10.24
N PRO A 46 0.30 12.42 -9.87
CA PRO A 46 -0.15 12.40 -8.49
C PRO A 46 0.02 11.00 -7.91
N ALA A 47 0.47 10.87 -6.66
CA ALA A 47 0.76 9.55 -6.07
C ALA A 47 -0.43 8.57 -6.12
N HIS A 48 -1.66 9.07 -6.19
CA HIS A 48 -2.89 8.29 -6.38
C HIS A 48 -3.03 7.66 -7.78
N GLN A 49 -2.37 8.23 -8.79
CA GLN A 49 -2.34 7.74 -10.17
C GLN A 49 -1.06 6.95 -10.48
N MET A 50 -0.15 6.81 -9.50
CA MET A 50 1.07 6.05 -9.69
C MET A 50 0.70 4.57 -9.89
N PRO A 51 1.13 3.94 -11.00
CA PRO A 51 0.83 2.55 -11.25
C PRO A 51 1.63 1.68 -10.29
N MET A 52 1.08 0.52 -9.96
CA MET A 52 1.68 -0.46 -9.06
C MET A 52 3.08 -0.88 -9.51
N GLU A 53 3.31 -0.97 -10.82
CA GLU A 53 4.62 -1.33 -11.38
C GLU A 53 5.75 -0.37 -10.99
N ASP A 54 5.44 0.91 -10.76
CA ASP A 54 6.42 1.91 -10.30
C ASP A 54 6.70 1.80 -8.80
N ILE A 55 5.83 1.11 -8.05
CA ILE A 55 6.02 0.81 -6.63
C ILE A 55 6.93 -0.40 -6.49
N LEU A 56 6.83 -1.41 -7.37
CA LEU A 56 7.56 -2.66 -7.19
C LEU A 56 9.08 -2.48 -7.32
N ASP A 57 9.84 -3.25 -6.55
CA ASP A 57 11.29 -3.33 -6.70
C ASP A 57 11.65 -3.83 -8.11
N GLN A 58 12.20 -2.94 -8.94
CA GLN A 58 12.55 -3.24 -10.33
C GLN A 58 13.78 -4.16 -10.45
N ARG A 59 14.47 -4.48 -9.35
CA ARG A 59 15.63 -5.38 -9.34
C ARG A 59 15.22 -6.86 -9.30
N ILE A 60 13.96 -7.15 -8.98
CA ILE A 60 13.41 -8.51 -8.96
C ILE A 60 12.46 -8.71 -10.15
N SER A 61 12.24 -9.97 -10.50
CA SER A 61 11.25 -10.31 -11.53
C SER A 61 9.86 -9.81 -11.13
N PRO A 62 9.08 -9.27 -12.06
CA PRO A 62 7.71 -8.86 -11.77
C PRO A 62 6.88 -10.06 -11.29
N PRO A 63 5.90 -9.83 -10.39
CA PRO A 63 5.07 -10.90 -9.86
C PRO A 63 4.28 -11.58 -10.97
N THR A 64 4.17 -12.90 -10.89
CA THR A 64 3.25 -13.66 -11.73
C THR A 64 1.80 -13.27 -11.44
N TYR A 65 0.88 -13.65 -12.33
CA TYR A 65 -0.56 -13.41 -12.11
C TYR A 65 -1.10 -14.00 -10.80
N GLN A 66 -0.50 -15.08 -10.29
CA GLN A 66 -0.89 -15.68 -9.02
C GLN A 66 -0.37 -14.87 -7.81
N GLU A 67 0.86 -14.35 -7.91
CA GLU A 67 1.49 -13.55 -6.84
C GLU A 67 0.97 -12.11 -6.81
N ALA A 68 0.53 -11.60 -7.96
CA ALA A 68 -0.03 -10.28 -8.16
C ALA A 68 -1.07 -9.90 -7.09
N GLY A 69 -2.00 -10.80 -6.79
CA GLY A 69 -3.03 -10.55 -5.80
C GLY A 69 -2.49 -10.49 -4.36
N GLU A 70 -1.50 -11.31 -4.04
CA GLU A 70 -0.84 -11.27 -2.72
C GLU A 70 -0.07 -9.96 -2.55
N VAL A 71 0.67 -9.51 -3.57
CA VAL A 71 1.37 -8.23 -3.57
C VAL A 71 0.39 -7.06 -3.41
N VAL A 72 -0.72 -7.08 -4.14
CA VAL A 72 -1.79 -6.08 -4.02
C VAL A 72 -2.35 -6.03 -2.60
N SER A 73 -2.63 -7.19 -2.01
CA SER A 73 -3.14 -7.29 -0.63
C SER A 73 -2.13 -6.75 0.39
N LEU A 74 -0.84 -7.02 0.20
CA LEU A 74 0.24 -6.51 1.05
C LEU A 74 0.34 -4.98 0.99
N VAL A 75 0.21 -4.39 -0.19
CA VAL A 75 0.22 -2.93 -0.34
C VAL A 75 -1.02 -2.31 0.31
N GLN A 76 -2.20 -2.91 0.16
CA GLN A 76 -3.43 -2.42 0.81
C GLN A 76 -3.29 -2.40 2.34
N ILE A 77 -2.83 -3.50 2.95
CA ILE A 77 -2.67 -3.55 4.41
C ILE A 77 -1.58 -2.58 4.88
N ALA A 78 -0.52 -2.38 4.09
CA ALA A 78 0.51 -1.38 4.39
C ALA A 78 -0.07 0.05 4.39
N PHE A 79 -0.88 0.42 3.39
CA PHE A 79 -1.54 1.73 3.37
C PHE A 79 -2.52 1.91 4.52
N ALA A 80 -3.28 0.88 4.90
CA ALA A 80 -4.15 0.93 6.07
C ALA A 80 -3.35 1.17 7.38
N CYS A 81 -2.17 0.55 7.50
CA CYS A 81 -1.25 0.76 8.63
C CYS A 81 -0.67 2.19 8.67
N LEU A 82 -0.49 2.81 7.51
CA LEU A 82 0.08 4.15 7.34
C LEU A 82 -0.94 5.28 7.49
N ASN A 83 -2.18 4.99 7.87
CA ASN A 83 -3.20 6.01 8.05
C ASN A 83 -2.76 7.10 9.05
N SER A 84 -2.93 8.36 8.66
CA SER A 84 -2.56 9.52 9.48
C SER A 84 -3.29 9.56 10.83
N SER A 85 -4.51 9.01 10.89
CA SER A 85 -5.31 8.84 12.10
C SER A 85 -4.94 7.53 12.81
N PRO A 86 -4.28 7.55 14.00
CA PRO A 86 -3.92 6.33 14.73
C PRO A 86 -5.11 5.42 15.06
N PRO A 87 -6.30 5.92 15.44
CA PRO A 87 -7.48 5.09 15.64
C PRO A 87 -7.91 4.32 14.39
N SER A 88 -7.71 4.89 13.20
CA SER A 88 -8.09 4.30 11.91
C SER A 88 -7.12 3.22 11.43
N ARG A 89 -5.94 3.09 12.04
CA ARG A 89 -4.99 2.01 11.74
C ARG A 89 -5.54 0.67 12.25
N PRO A 90 -5.31 -0.46 11.57
CA PRO A 90 -5.65 -1.78 12.11
C PRO A 90 -4.83 -2.09 13.36
N THR A 91 -5.24 -3.12 14.10
CA THR A 91 -4.40 -3.74 15.15
C THR A 91 -3.41 -4.72 14.52
N MET A 92 -2.27 -4.98 15.17
CA MET A 92 -1.33 -6.02 14.69
C MET A 92 -1.97 -7.41 14.60
N LYS A 93 -3.00 -7.70 15.41
CA LYS A 93 -3.80 -8.93 15.28
C LYS A 93 -4.55 -8.98 13.94
N GLN A 94 -5.22 -7.88 13.57
CA GLN A 94 -5.90 -7.79 12.27
C GLN A 94 -4.92 -7.88 11.11
N VAL A 95 -3.76 -7.21 11.20
CA VAL A 95 -2.68 -7.32 10.21
C VAL A 95 -2.23 -8.77 10.05
N SER A 96 -1.90 -9.46 11.14
CA SER A 96 -1.47 -10.86 11.11
C SER A 96 -2.53 -11.79 10.52
N GLN A 97 -3.81 -11.58 10.87
CA GLN A 97 -4.91 -12.35 10.29
C GLN A 97 -5.05 -12.11 8.79
N HIS A 98 -4.96 -10.85 8.35
CA HIS A 98 -5.02 -10.46 6.94
C HIS A 98 -3.93 -11.18 6.14
N LEU A 99 -2.69 -11.12 6.61
CA LEU A 99 -1.53 -11.79 5.99
C LEU A 99 -1.65 -13.32 5.94
N SER A 100 -2.35 -13.92 6.90
CA SER A 100 -2.46 -15.38 7.01
C SER A 100 -3.62 -15.97 6.20
N THR A 101 -4.65 -15.16 5.89
CA THR A 101 -5.92 -15.64 5.35
C THR A 101 -6.26 -15.11 3.96
N GLN A 102 -5.73 -13.95 3.58
CA GLN A 102 -6.10 -13.34 2.32
C GLN A 102 -5.18 -13.76 1.17
N ARG A 103 -5.78 -14.40 0.17
CA ARG A 103 -5.26 -14.44 -1.19
C ARG A 103 -6.26 -13.74 -2.09
N LEU A 104 -5.90 -12.56 -2.59
CA LEU A 104 -6.74 -11.88 -3.58
C LEU A 104 -6.59 -12.59 -4.92
N HIS A 105 -7.71 -12.92 -5.56
CA HIS A 105 -7.70 -13.39 -6.93
C HIS A 105 -7.93 -12.19 -7.86
N LEU A 106 -6.86 -11.69 -8.47
CA LEU A 106 -6.90 -10.45 -9.24
C LEU A 106 -7.59 -10.70 -10.59
N SER A 107 -8.68 -9.99 -10.91
CA SER A 107 -9.33 -10.12 -12.23
C SER A 107 -8.68 -9.26 -13.32
N LYS A 108 -7.73 -8.41 -12.94
CA LYS A 108 -6.95 -7.52 -13.80
C LYS A 108 -5.47 -7.73 -13.51
N SER A 109 -4.60 -7.27 -14.41
CA SER A 109 -3.16 -7.35 -14.20
C SER A 109 -2.65 -6.18 -13.35
N VAL A 110 -1.53 -6.40 -12.63
CA VAL A 110 -0.93 -5.45 -11.67
C VAL A 110 -0.60 -4.11 -12.32
N HIS A 111 -0.17 -4.11 -13.59
CA HIS A 111 0.18 -2.89 -14.34
C HIS A 111 -1.01 -1.93 -14.52
N MET A 112 -2.26 -2.39 -14.35
CA MET A 112 -3.45 -1.56 -14.46
C MET A 112 -3.94 -1.01 -13.13
N ILE A 113 -3.31 -1.37 -12.01
CA ILE A 113 -3.72 -0.96 -10.67
C ILE A 113 -2.93 0.27 -10.26
N THR A 114 -3.62 1.29 -9.81
CA THR A 114 -3.03 2.51 -9.27
C THR A 114 -3.08 2.54 -7.74
N CYS A 115 -2.16 3.28 -7.11
CA CYS A 115 -2.18 3.50 -5.66
C CYS A 115 -3.55 3.98 -5.13
N GLY A 116 -4.25 4.83 -5.88
CA GLY A 116 -5.54 5.39 -5.48
C GLY A 116 -6.63 4.33 -5.34
N GLU A 117 -6.62 3.30 -6.18
CA GLU A 117 -7.55 2.16 -6.09
C GLU A 117 -7.32 1.31 -4.83
N LEU A 118 -6.10 1.35 -4.27
CA LEU A 118 -5.71 0.61 -3.06
C LEU A 118 -5.98 1.39 -1.78
N LEU A 119 -6.11 2.70 -1.88
CA LEU A 119 -6.41 3.63 -0.79
C LEU A 119 -7.93 3.77 -0.56
N ALA A 120 -8.76 3.35 -1.51
CA ALA A 120 -10.21 3.35 -1.37
C ALA A 120 -10.66 2.17 -0.47
N PRO A 121 -11.54 2.39 0.53
CA PRO A 121 -11.98 1.35 1.47
C PRO A 121 -12.78 0.21 0.82
N ASP A 122 -13.25 0.35 -0.42
CA ASP A 122 -14.11 -0.60 -1.12
C ASP A 122 -13.51 -1.10 -2.45
N GLY A 123 -12.24 -1.52 -2.44
CA GLY A 123 -11.58 -2.10 -3.61
C GLY A 123 -11.40 -3.62 -3.48
N PHE A 124 -12.30 -4.39 -4.10
CA PHE A 124 -12.31 -5.84 -4.29
C PHE A 124 -13.00 -6.68 -3.18
N THR A 125 -14.17 -7.19 -3.55
CA THR A 125 -15.01 -8.11 -2.78
C THR A 125 -14.26 -9.39 -2.43
N THR A 126 -14.09 -9.65 -1.13
CA THR A 126 -13.82 -11.00 -0.61
C THR A 126 -15.05 -11.87 -0.92
N ARG A 127 -14.92 -12.83 -1.84
CA ARG A 127 -15.94 -13.88 -2.00
C ARG A 127 -15.67 -14.93 -0.93
N GLY A 128 -16.61 -15.07 0.00
CA GLY A 128 -16.75 -16.27 0.83
C GLY A 128 -17.24 -17.47 0.03
#